data_AF-A0A7S2MY59-F1
#
_entry.id   AF-A0A7S2MY59-F1
#
_cell.length_a   1.000
_cell.length_b   1.000
_cell.length_c   1.000
_cell.angle_alpha   90.00
_cell.angle_beta   90.00
_cell.angle_gamma   90.00
#
_symmetry.space_group_name_H-M   'P 1'
#
loop_
_entity.id
_entity.type
_entity.pdbx_description
1 polymer ?
#
loop_
_entity_poly.entity_id
_entity_poly.type
_entity_poly.pdbx_seq_one_letter_code
_entity_poly.pdbx_strand_id
1 'polypeptide(L)'
;EMLAADKLQLQSALKQQATALKEKEFNLHHSNLMTVGTQAAVLAGLDVTMFIEFQPPHDSEWGASHLIPRTLKFFYYCFITAAFCANILVVSQTTLLSVLGAGLALRGPDGSMMTATDGMYEERTTVFLAFGVGLAATVASVLICVWLMLSPEAALICMSITIF
;
A
#
# COMPACT_ATOMS: atom_id res chain seq x y z
N GLU A 1 -25.07 -38.88 32.74
CA GLU A 1 -25.42 -37.49 32.36
C GLU A 1 -24.33 -36.47 32.64
N MET A 2 -23.60 -36.55 33.76
CA MET A 2 -22.52 -35.59 34.10
C MET A 2 -21.41 -35.48 33.04
N LEU A 3 -20.96 -36.60 32.45
CA LEU A 3 -19.97 -36.60 31.36
C LEU A 3 -20.44 -35.89 30.08
N ALA A 4 -21.74 -35.89 29.80
CA ALA A 4 -22.28 -35.20 28.62
C ALA A 4 -22.30 -33.69 28.84
N ALA A 5 -22.59 -33.25 30.07
CA ALA A 5 -22.52 -31.84 30.46
C ALA A 5 -21.08 -31.31 30.42
N ASP A 6 -20.10 -32.04 30.96
CA ASP A 6 -18.69 -31.65 30.91
C ASP A 6 -18.17 -31.56 29.46
N LYS A 7 -18.58 -32.49 28.60
CA LYS A 7 -18.24 -32.47 27.18
C LYS A 7 -18.85 -31.24 26.47
N LEU A 8 -20.11 -30.91 26.75
CA LEU A 8 -20.76 -29.72 26.20
C LEU A 8 -20.11 -28.42 26.69
N GLN A 9 -19.77 -28.35 27.97
CA GLN A 9 -19.09 -27.20 28.55
C GLN A 9 -17.69 -27.02 27.95
N LEU A 10 -16.94 -28.12 27.76
CA LEU A 10 -15.64 -28.09 27.10
C LEU A 10 -15.76 -27.66 25.62
N GLN A 11 -16.76 -28.16 24.90
CA GLN A 11 -17.03 -27.76 23.51
C GLN A 11 -17.40 -26.27 23.41
N SER A 12 -18.17 -25.77 24.36
CA SER A 12 -18.51 -24.35 24.45
C SER A 12 -17.27 -23.50 24.72
N ALA A 13 -16.44 -23.90 25.70
CA ALA A 13 -15.19 -23.20 26.03
C ALA A 13 -14.20 -23.20 24.85
N LEU A 14 -14.05 -24.32 24.14
CA LEU A 14 -13.21 -24.42 22.94
C LEU A 14 -13.71 -23.52 21.81
N LYS A 15 -15.03 -23.48 21.56
CA LYS A 15 -15.63 -22.57 20.57
C LYS A 15 -15.36 -21.11 20.95
N GLN A 16 -15.51 -20.77 22.22
CA GLN A 16 -15.29 -19.41 22.71
C GLN A 16 -13.82 -18.98 22.57
N GLN A 17 -12.89 -19.88 22.89
CA GLN A 17 -11.45 -19.65 22.68
C GLN A 17 -11.10 -19.51 21.19
N ALA A 18 -11.69 -20.33 20.31
CA ALA A 18 -11.49 -20.25 18.87
C ALA A 18 -11.98 -18.92 18.29
N THR A 19 -13.16 -18.44 18.72
CA THR A 19 -13.68 -17.13 18.32
C THR A 19 -12.79 -15.99 18.81
N ALA A 20 -12.35 -16.04 20.07
CA ALA A 20 -11.45 -15.03 20.63
C ALA A 20 -10.08 -14.99 19.92
N LEU A 21 -9.57 -16.14 19.47
CA LEU A 21 -8.37 -16.20 18.64
C LEU A 21 -8.60 -15.55 17.28
N LYS A 22 -9.71 -15.88 16.61
CA LYS A 22 -10.05 -15.32 15.29
C LYS A 22 -10.27 -13.81 15.32
N GLU A 23 -10.83 -13.29 16.40
CA GLU A 23 -10.95 -11.84 16.62
C GLU A 23 -9.58 -11.16 16.72
N LYS A 24 -8.61 -11.79 17.41
CA LYS A 24 -7.23 -11.27 17.44
C LYS A 24 -6.56 -11.29 16.07
N GLU A 25 -6.75 -12.37 15.30
CA GLU A 25 -6.24 -12.48 13.93
C GLU A 25 -6.86 -11.39 13.02
N PHE A 26 -8.17 -11.20 13.11
CA PHE A 26 -8.89 -10.15 12.39
C PHE A 26 -8.30 -8.77 12.70
N ASN A 27 -8.17 -8.44 13.99
CA ASN A 27 -7.63 -7.16 14.43
C ASN A 27 -6.18 -6.93 13.96
N LEU A 28 -5.37 -8.00 13.94
CA LEU A 28 -3.99 -7.94 13.43
C LEU A 28 -3.97 -7.64 11.92
N HIS A 29 -4.77 -8.34 11.11
CA HIS A 29 -4.85 -8.09 9.68
C HIS A 29 -5.43 -6.72 9.37
N HIS A 30 -6.46 -6.31 10.11
CA HIS A 30 -7.07 -5.00 9.99
C HIS A 30 -6.08 -3.88 10.28
N SER A 31 -5.36 -3.97 11.40
CA SER A 31 -4.34 -2.99 11.78
C SER A 31 -3.23 -2.86 10.73
N ASN A 32 -2.75 -3.99 10.21
CA ASN A 32 -1.71 -3.99 9.17
C ASN A 32 -2.20 -3.35 7.86
N LEU A 33 -3.41 -3.71 7.39
CA LEU A 33 -3.99 -3.13 6.17
C LEU A 33 -4.26 -1.62 6.32
N MET A 34 -4.74 -1.17 7.48
CA MET A 34 -4.93 0.26 7.74
C MET A 34 -3.61 1.04 7.77
N THR A 35 -2.55 0.43 8.31
CA THR A 35 -1.20 1.03 8.32
C THR A 35 -0.69 1.21 6.88
N VAL A 36 -0.77 0.16 6.06
CA VAL A 36 -0.37 0.20 4.64
C VAL A 36 -1.23 1.18 3.85
N GLY A 37 -2.56 1.18 4.06
CA GLY A 37 -3.47 2.12 3.42
C GLY A 37 -3.14 3.58 3.75
N THR A 38 -2.77 3.87 5.00
CA THR A 38 -2.35 5.22 5.42
C THR A 38 -1.03 5.62 4.74
N GLN A 39 -0.04 4.71 4.71
CA GLN A 39 1.23 4.97 4.02
C GLN A 39 1.02 5.20 2.52
N ALA A 40 0.19 4.37 1.87
CA ALA A 40 -0.15 4.52 0.46
C ALA A 40 -0.87 5.85 0.18
N ALA A 41 -1.75 6.30 1.07
CA ALA A 41 -2.42 7.60 0.93
C ALA A 41 -1.43 8.77 0.99
N VAL A 42 -0.46 8.72 1.91
CA VAL A 42 0.61 9.72 1.99
C VAL A 42 1.46 9.71 0.72
N LEU A 43 1.89 8.52 0.25
CA LEU A 43 2.65 8.39 -0.99
C LEU A 43 1.87 8.91 -2.19
N ALA A 44 0.58 8.57 -2.34
CA ALA A 44 -0.25 9.10 -3.41
C ALA A 44 -0.35 10.63 -3.38
N GLY A 45 -0.42 11.22 -2.17
CA GLY A 45 -0.38 12.67 -1.98
C GLY A 45 0.94 13.28 -2.46
N LEU A 46 2.07 12.66 -2.11
CA LEU A 46 3.39 13.09 -2.59
C LEU A 46 3.52 12.92 -4.11
N ASP A 47 3.07 11.80 -4.65
CA ASP A 47 3.13 11.49 -6.08
C ASP A 47 2.36 12.53 -6.90
N VAL A 48 1.14 12.90 -6.48
CA VAL A 48 0.33 13.90 -7.19
C VAL A 48 0.92 15.31 -7.06
N THR A 49 1.47 15.67 -5.90
CA THR A 49 2.19 16.94 -5.73
C THR A 49 3.38 16.99 -6.68
N MET A 50 4.21 15.95 -6.72
CA MET A 50 5.34 15.89 -7.65
C MET A 50 4.87 15.97 -9.11
N PHE A 51 3.78 15.28 -9.45
CA PHE A 51 3.23 15.30 -10.80
C PHE A 51 2.77 16.70 -11.25
N ILE A 52 2.16 17.49 -10.35
CA ILE A 52 1.62 18.82 -10.67
C ILE A 52 2.69 19.91 -10.58
N GLU A 53 3.56 19.85 -9.57
CA GLU A 53 4.53 20.91 -9.29
C GLU A 53 5.82 20.77 -10.11
N PHE A 54 6.13 19.58 -10.61
CA PHE A 54 7.36 19.36 -11.38
C PHE A 54 7.31 20.03 -12.75
N GLN A 55 8.11 21.10 -12.89
CA GLN A 55 8.31 21.84 -14.13
C GLN A 55 9.74 21.65 -14.63
N PRO A 56 10.00 20.65 -15.50
CA PRO A 56 11.33 20.45 -16.04
C PRO A 56 11.70 21.60 -17.01
N PRO A 57 12.97 22.03 -17.03
CA PRO A 57 13.48 23.05 -17.94
C PRO A 57 13.08 22.78 -19.40
N HIS A 58 12.79 23.83 -20.17
CA HIS A 58 12.25 23.69 -21.51
C HIS A 58 13.27 23.01 -22.44
N ASP A 59 12.84 22.15 -23.37
CA ASP A 59 13.71 21.31 -24.21
C ASP A 59 14.83 22.09 -24.95
N SER A 60 14.61 23.40 -25.19
CA SER A 60 15.57 24.34 -25.79
C SER A 60 16.78 24.68 -24.91
N GLU A 61 16.70 24.47 -23.60
CA GLU A 61 17.75 24.82 -22.62
C GLU A 61 18.80 23.72 -22.47
N TRP A 62 18.55 22.51 -23.00
CA TRP A 62 19.37 21.32 -22.78
C TRP A 62 20.53 21.12 -23.78
N GLY A 63 20.81 22.14 -24.62
CA GLY A 63 21.95 22.14 -25.54
C GLY A 63 22.01 20.96 -26.52
N ALA A 64 23.22 20.51 -26.88
CA ALA A 64 23.43 19.48 -27.90
C ALA A 64 22.97 18.06 -27.49
N SER A 65 22.73 17.81 -26.20
CA SER A 65 22.47 16.48 -25.62
C SER A 65 21.00 16.25 -25.27
N HIS A 66 20.06 16.70 -26.10
CA HIS A 66 18.60 16.67 -25.84
C HIS A 66 17.95 15.27 -25.75
N LEU A 67 18.61 14.21 -26.24
CA LEU A 67 18.03 12.85 -26.27
C LEU A 67 17.89 12.24 -24.87
N ILE A 68 18.95 12.33 -24.05
CA ILE A 68 18.99 11.78 -22.69
C ILE A 68 17.88 12.40 -21.82
N PRO A 69 17.78 13.73 -21.64
CA PRO A 69 16.78 14.32 -20.76
C PRO A 69 15.34 14.11 -21.25
N ARG A 70 15.12 14.04 -22.56
CA ARG A 70 13.80 13.73 -23.12
C ARG A 70 13.36 12.31 -22.78
N THR A 71 14.26 11.33 -22.86
CA THR A 71 13.96 9.95 -22.44
C THR A 71 13.70 9.86 -20.94
N LEU A 72 14.50 10.53 -20.11
CA LEU A 72 14.29 10.57 -18.66
C LEU A 72 12.94 11.20 -18.31
N LYS A 73 12.57 12.31 -18.94
CA LYS A 73 11.27 12.97 -18.75
C LYS A 73 10.10 12.04 -19.11
N PHE A 74 10.21 11.28 -20.19
CA PHE A 74 9.20 10.28 -20.55
C PHE A 74 9.05 9.21 -19.47
N PHE A 75 10.16 8.59 -19.05
CA PHE A 75 10.14 7.58 -18.00
C PHE A 75 9.63 8.13 -16.66
N TYR A 76 10.03 9.35 -16.30
CA TYR A 76 9.54 10.05 -15.12
C TYR A 76 8.01 10.09 -15.08
N TYR A 77 7.38 10.61 -16.15
CA TYR A 77 5.92 10.71 -16.20
C TYR A 77 5.25 9.33 -16.21
N CYS A 78 5.84 8.33 -16.87
CA CYS A 78 5.33 6.96 -16.80
C CYS A 78 5.37 6.40 -15.37
N PHE A 79 6.48 6.56 -14.65
CA PHE A 79 6.64 6.02 -13.29
C PHE A 79 5.79 6.76 -12.26
N ILE A 80 5.75 8.10 -12.28
CA ILE A 80 4.98 8.88 -11.30
C ILE A 80 3.47 8.63 -11.46
N THR A 81 2.96 8.53 -12.69
CA THR A 81 1.54 8.24 -12.93
C THR A 81 1.21 6.80 -12.52
N ALA A 82 2.08 5.83 -12.84
CA ALA A 82 1.90 4.45 -12.40
C ALA A 82 1.93 4.31 -10.87
N ALA A 83 2.84 5.03 -10.20
CA ALA A 83 2.96 5.07 -8.75
C ALA A 83 1.69 5.62 -8.10
N PHE A 84 1.21 6.78 -8.56
CA PHE A 84 -0.02 7.40 -8.08
C PHE A 84 -1.21 6.46 -8.23
N CYS A 85 -1.38 5.84 -9.41
CA CYS A 85 -2.47 4.89 -9.64
C CYS A 85 -2.38 3.67 -8.72
N ALA A 86 -1.20 3.07 -8.57
CA ALA A 86 -1.00 1.91 -7.71
C ALA A 86 -1.29 2.24 -6.23
N ASN A 87 -0.80 3.39 -5.74
CA ASN A 87 -1.03 3.83 -4.37
C ASN A 87 -2.51 4.14 -4.10
N ILE A 88 -3.23 4.78 -5.03
CA ILE A 88 -4.68 5.02 -4.91
C ILE A 88 -5.48 3.70 -4.94
N LEU A 89 -5.07 2.72 -5.75
CA LEU A 89 -5.71 1.40 -5.75
C LEU A 89 -5.56 0.69 -4.39
N VAL A 90 -4.37 0.76 -3.79
CA VAL A 90 -4.11 0.23 -2.44
C VAL A 90 -5.00 0.92 -1.40
N VAL A 91 -5.11 2.25 -1.45
CA VAL A 91 -6.00 3.01 -0.55
C VAL A 91 -7.45 2.57 -0.72
N SER A 92 -7.92 2.42 -1.95
CA SER A 92 -9.28 1.96 -2.23
C SER A 92 -9.53 0.55 -1.70
N GLN A 93 -8.63 -0.41 -1.98
CA GLN A 93 -8.76 -1.80 -1.52
C GLN A 93 -8.73 -1.91 0.00
N THR A 94 -7.79 -1.23 0.66
CA THR A 94 -7.70 -1.23 2.13
C THR A 94 -8.93 -0.61 2.78
N THR A 95 -9.49 0.46 2.20
CA THR A 95 -10.73 1.08 2.66
C THR A 95 -11.92 0.12 2.52
N LEU A 96 -12.05 -0.54 1.36
CA LEU A 96 -13.12 -1.51 1.13
C LEU A 96 -13.02 -2.70 2.10
N LEU A 97 -11.83 -3.25 2.30
CA LEU A 97 -11.59 -4.36 3.22
C LEU A 97 -11.85 -3.97 4.68
N SER A 98 -11.49 -2.76 5.08
CA SER A 98 -11.77 -2.26 6.43
C SER A 98 -13.27 -2.12 6.66
N VAL A 99 -13.99 -1.48 5.73
CA VAL A 99 -15.44 -1.25 5.87
C VAL A 99 -16.24 -2.55 5.78
N LEU A 100 -15.99 -3.37 4.76
CA LEU A 100 -16.72 -4.62 4.54
C LEU A 100 -16.30 -5.71 5.50
N GLY A 101 -15.00 -5.84 5.78
CA GLY A 101 -14.46 -6.81 6.74
C GLY A 101 -14.96 -6.56 8.15
N ALA A 102 -14.92 -5.31 8.63
CA ALA A 102 -15.45 -4.97 9.95
C ALA A 102 -16.99 -5.11 10.00
N GLY A 103 -17.69 -4.77 8.91
CA GLY A 103 -19.12 -4.94 8.79
C GLY A 103 -19.56 -6.41 8.94
N LEU A 104 -18.87 -7.32 8.24
CA LEU A 104 -19.13 -8.76 8.33
C LEU A 104 -18.70 -9.34 9.68
N ALA A 105 -17.61 -8.88 10.28
CA ALA A 105 -17.14 -9.35 11.57
C ALA A 105 -18.08 -8.96 12.72
N LEU A 106 -18.64 -7.75 12.70
CA LEU A 106 -19.46 -7.21 13.81
C LEU A 106 -20.96 -7.46 13.67
N ARG A 107 -21.49 -7.56 12.43
CA ARG A 107 -22.93 -7.63 12.17
C ARG A 107 -23.36 -8.91 11.45
N GLY A 108 -22.42 -9.78 11.12
CA GLY A 108 -22.71 -11.01 10.40
C GLY A 108 -23.28 -12.13 11.30
N PRO A 109 -23.88 -13.16 10.69
CA PRO A 109 -24.33 -14.36 11.41
C PRO A 109 -23.16 -15.13 12.04
N ASP A 110 -23.44 -16.06 12.96
CA ASP A 110 -22.41 -16.90 13.58
C ASP A 110 -21.50 -17.56 12.54
N GLY A 111 -20.19 -17.41 12.71
CA GLY A 111 -19.17 -17.86 11.75
C GLY A 111 -18.71 -16.79 10.75
N SER A 112 -19.43 -15.67 10.62
CA SER A 112 -19.06 -14.55 9.74
C SER A 112 -17.70 -13.92 10.07
N MET A 113 -17.30 -13.94 11.35
CA MET A 113 -15.95 -13.54 11.77
C MET A 113 -14.87 -14.38 11.08
N MET A 114 -15.07 -15.70 10.94
CA MET A 114 -14.09 -16.58 10.30
C MET A 114 -13.96 -16.25 8.81
N THR A 115 -15.10 -16.10 8.12
CA THR A 115 -15.13 -15.69 6.71
C THR A 115 -14.49 -14.31 6.49
N ALA A 116 -14.72 -13.35 7.38
CA ALA A 116 -14.14 -12.02 7.30
C ALA A 116 -12.61 -12.05 7.48
N THR A 117 -12.11 -12.81 8.45
CA THR A 117 -10.67 -12.99 8.67
C THR A 117 -10.00 -13.66 7.49
N ASP A 118 -10.60 -14.73 6.95
CA ASP A 118 -10.03 -15.48 5.82
C ASP A 118 -10.00 -14.63 4.54
N GLY A 119 -11.08 -13.88 4.25
CA GLY A 119 -11.11 -12.96 3.11
C GLY A 119 -10.08 -11.83 3.21
N MET A 120 -9.87 -11.26 4.41
CA MET A 120 -8.80 -10.28 4.63
C MET A 120 -7.40 -10.88 4.49
N TYR A 121 -7.23 -12.14 4.86
CA TYR A 121 -5.96 -12.84 4.72
C TYR A 121 -5.60 -13.08 3.25
N GLU A 122 -6.56 -13.52 2.44
CA GLU A 122 -6.38 -13.75 1.01
C GLU A 122 -6.00 -12.46 0.27
N GLU A 123 -6.72 -11.37 0.52
CA GLU A 123 -6.48 -10.09 -0.16
C GLU A 123 -5.20 -9.38 0.29
N ARG A 124 -4.65 -9.73 1.45
CA ARG A 124 -3.43 -9.10 1.96
C ARG A 124 -2.31 -9.16 0.93
N THR A 125 -2.10 -10.31 0.28
CA THR A 125 -0.94 -10.49 -0.61
C THR A 125 -1.03 -9.54 -1.81
N THR A 126 -2.22 -9.39 -2.37
CA THR A 126 -2.51 -8.46 -3.47
C THR A 126 -2.23 -7.02 -3.05
N VAL A 127 -2.75 -6.60 -1.89
CA VAL A 127 -2.57 -5.24 -1.36
C VAL A 127 -1.09 -4.92 -1.11
N PHE A 128 -0.36 -5.83 -0.48
CA PHE A 128 1.07 -5.64 -0.19
C PHE A 128 1.93 -5.62 -1.46
N LEU A 129 1.60 -6.44 -2.47
CA LEU A 129 2.29 -6.41 -3.76
C LEU A 129 2.02 -5.11 -4.51
N ALA A 130 0.76 -4.68 -4.58
CA ALA A 130 0.38 -3.41 -5.21
C ALA A 130 1.07 -2.22 -4.52
N PHE A 131 1.13 -2.23 -3.18
CA PHE A 131 1.86 -1.22 -2.41
C PHE A 131 3.37 -1.25 -2.69
N GLY A 132 3.98 -2.44 -2.76
CA GLY A 132 5.39 -2.58 -3.10
C GLY A 132 5.71 -2.05 -4.50
N VAL A 133 4.84 -2.29 -5.48
CA VAL A 133 4.96 -1.73 -6.84
C VAL A 133 4.82 -0.22 -6.83
N GLY A 134 3.82 0.32 -6.10
CA GLY A 134 3.62 1.76 -5.94
C GLY A 134 4.84 2.44 -5.33
N LEU A 135 5.35 1.91 -4.22
CA LEU A 135 6.54 2.40 -3.54
C LEU A 135 7.78 2.38 -4.46
N ALA A 136 8.02 1.27 -5.16
CA ALA A 136 9.16 1.14 -6.07
C ALA A 136 9.07 2.14 -7.24
N ALA A 137 7.87 2.34 -7.79
CA ALA A 137 7.63 3.31 -8.84
C ALA A 137 7.81 4.76 -8.34
N THR A 138 7.34 5.10 -7.13
CA THR A 138 7.58 6.39 -6.49
C THR A 138 9.09 6.65 -6.36
N VAL A 139 9.84 5.71 -5.79
CA VAL A 139 11.30 5.85 -5.63
C VAL A 139 11.99 6.01 -6.98
N ALA A 140 11.64 5.21 -7.99
CA ALA A 140 12.19 5.33 -9.33
C ALA A 140 11.93 6.73 -9.94
N SER A 141 10.72 7.27 -9.74
CA SER A 141 10.35 8.60 -10.22
C SER A 141 11.15 9.71 -9.53
N VAL A 142 11.39 9.59 -8.22
CA VAL A 142 12.19 10.55 -7.43
C VAL A 142 13.64 10.52 -7.89
N LEU A 143 14.22 9.33 -8.11
CA LEU A 143 15.57 9.21 -8.63
C LEU A 143 15.71 9.93 -9.96
N ILE A 144 14.79 9.70 -10.90
CA ILE A 144 14.83 10.39 -12.21
C ILE A 144 14.63 11.91 -12.05
N CYS A 145 13.75 12.34 -11.14
CA CYS A 145 13.49 13.75 -10.86
C CYS A 145 14.76 14.50 -10.43
N VAL A 146 15.57 13.91 -9.54
CA VAL A 146 16.84 14.48 -9.08
C VAL A 146 17.79 14.74 -10.25
N TRP A 147 17.90 13.79 -11.19
CA TRP A 147 18.73 13.93 -12.39
C TRP A 147 18.22 14.99 -13.37
N LEU A 148 16.91 15.29 -13.35
CA LEU A 148 16.31 16.29 -14.24
C LEU A 148 16.39 17.72 -13.69
N MET A 149 16.47 17.90 -12.36
CA MET A 149 16.46 19.23 -11.73
C MET A 149 17.85 19.75 -11.35
N LEU A 150 18.77 18.87 -10.96
CA LEU A 150 20.05 19.28 -10.37
C LEU A 150 21.21 19.16 -11.35
N SER A 151 22.27 19.93 -11.08
CA SER A 151 23.57 19.72 -11.74
C SER A 151 24.09 18.30 -11.40
N PRO A 152 24.88 17.67 -12.28
CA PRO A 152 25.29 16.28 -12.11
C PRO A 152 26.06 16.02 -10.81
N GLU A 153 26.80 16.99 -10.29
CA GLU A 153 27.52 16.87 -9.03
C GLU A 153 26.57 16.83 -7.83
N ALA A 154 25.56 17.70 -7.83
CA ALA A 154 24.56 17.76 -6.78
C ALA A 154 23.60 16.55 -6.85
N ALA A 155 23.27 16.10 -8.07
CA ALA A 155 22.42 14.94 -8.30
C ALA A 155 22.99 13.65 -7.68
N LEU A 156 24.31 13.43 -7.78
CA LEU A 156 24.97 12.27 -7.16
C LEU A 156 24.85 12.24 -5.63
N ILE A 157 24.94 13.41 -4.99
CA ILE A 157 24.81 13.53 -3.53
C ILE A 157 23.35 13.31 -3.09
N CYS A 158 22.39 13.90 -3.80
CA CYS A 158 20.97 13.73 -3.47
C CYS A 158 20.49 12.29 -3.76
N MET A 159 21.03 11.63 -4.78
CA MET A 159 20.73 10.24 -5.10
C MET A 159 21.22 9.28 -4.01
N SER A 160 22.41 9.48 -3.46
CA SER A 160 22.94 8.60 -2.41
C SER A 160 22.13 8.67 -1.12
N ILE A 161 21.57 9.84 -0.78
CA ILE A 161 20.63 10.00 0.34
C ILE A 161 19.29 9.32 0.03
N THR A 162 18.83 9.36 -1.22
CA THR A 162 17.53 8.77 -1.62
C THR A 162 17.53 7.24 -1.57
N ILE A 163 18.70 6.62 -1.75
CA ILE A 163 18.88 5.16 -1.74
C ILE A 163 19.10 4.60 -0.32
N PHE A 164 19.59 5.43 0.61
CA PHE A 164 19.88 5.07 2.01
C PHE A 164 18.66 5.23 2.91
#